data_AF-A0A1F5DHY7-F1
#
_entry.id   AF-A0A1F5DHY7-F1
#
_cell.length_a   1.000
_cell.length_b   1.000
_cell.length_c   1.000
_cell.angle_alpha   90.00
_cell.angle_beta   90.00
_cell.angle_gamma   90.00
#
_symmetry.space_group_name_H-M   'P 1'
#
loop_
_entity.id
_entity.type
_entity.pdbx_description
1 polymer ?
#
loop_
_entity_poly.entity_id
_entity_poly.type
_entity_poly.pdbx_seq_one_letter_code
_entity_poly.pdbx_strand_id
1 'polypeptide(L)' 'MEELRSLLPSLKGRLKAGGLIWITYLKGTSQLAKVRKVDVNRDIIAGYAKEHGYQAVAMVSVDETWSALRLKAP' A
#
# COMPACT_ATOMS: atom_id res chain seq x y z
N MET A 1 -6.48 -5.07 -6.48
CA MET A 1 -6.57 -5.72 -5.16
C MET A 1 -5.84 -7.04 -5.09
N GLU A 2 -5.80 -7.82 -6.17
CA GLU A 2 -5.16 -9.14 -6.22
C GLU A 2 -3.67 -9.10 -5.82
N GLU A 3 -2.88 -8.19 -6.40
CA GLU A 3 -1.46 -8.04 -6.08
C GLU A 3 -1.22 -7.76 -4.59
N LEU A 4 -2.00 -6.86 -3.99
CA LEU A 4 -1.89 -6.55 -2.56
C LEU A 4 -2.13 -7.78 -1.68
N ARG A 5 -3.14 -8.58 -2.03
CA ARG A 5 -3.51 -9.81 -1.30
C ARG A 5 -2.46 -10.92 -1.45
N SER A 6 -1.73 -10.94 -2.55
CA SER A 6 -0.65 -11.91 -2.78
C SER A 6 0.66 -11.47 -2.11
N LEU A 7 1.04 -10.20 -2.29
CA LEU A 7 2.35 -9.70 -1.89
C LEU A 7 2.45 -9.42 -0.38
N LEU A 8 1.45 -8.79 0.24
CA LEU A 8 1.58 -8.36 1.63
C LEU A 8 1.77 -9.55 2.60
N PRO A 9 1.01 -10.65 2.50
CA PRO A 9 1.25 -11.83 3.33
C PRO A 9 2.61 -12.49 3.08
N SER A 10 3.14 -12.42 1.85
CA SER A 10 4.44 -13.02 1.48
C SER A 10 5.64 -12.39 2.23
N LEU A 11 5.44 -11.19 2.79
CA LEU A 11 6.44 -10.46 3.57
C LEU A 11 6.49 -10.89 5.05
N LYS A 12 5.53 -11.71 5.51
CA LYS A 12 5.50 -12.19 6.90
C LYS A 12 6.78 -12.95 7.22
N GLY A 13 7.41 -12.60 8.34
CA GLY A 13 8.68 -13.19 8.78
C GLY A 13 9.92 -12.71 8.04
N ARG A 14 9.78 -11.89 6.99
CA ARG A 14 10.92 -11.26 6.28
C ARG A 14 11.34 -9.92 6.89
N LEU A 15 10.49 -9.35 7.73
CA LEU A 15 10.74 -8.08 8.40
C LEU A 15 10.99 -8.31 9.89
N LYS A 16 11.96 -7.58 10.43
CA LYS A 16 12.12 -7.44 11.88
C LYS A 16 10.93 -6.68 12.46
N ALA A 17 10.69 -6.84 13.75
CA ALA A 17 9.66 -6.09 14.46
C ALA A 17 9.81 -4.58 14.22
N GLY A 18 8.71 -3.91 13.87
CA GLY A 18 8.72 -2.50 13.50
C GLY A 18 9.42 -2.14 12.17
N GLY A 19 9.79 -3.13 11.35
CA GLY A 19 10.32 -2.92 10.00
C GLY A 19 9.34 -2.13 9.12
N LEU A 20 9.86 -1.45 8.09
CA LEU A 20 9.07 -0.56 7.25
C LEU A 20 8.93 -1.11 5.83
N ILE A 21 7.73 -0.97 5.25
CA ILE A 21 7.45 -1.27 3.85
C ILE A 21 6.85 -0.01 3.21
N TRP A 22 7.18 0.23 1.95
CA TRP A 22 6.50 1.21 1.12
C TRP A 22 5.68 0.50 0.06
N ILE A 23 4.39 0.85 -0.05
CA ILE A 23 3.52 0.39 -1.13
C ILE A 23 3.22 1.60 -2.01
N THR A 24 3.69 1.56 -3.25
CA THR A 24 3.36 2.54 -4.29
C THR A 24 2.08 2.15 -5.00
N TYR A 25 1.19 3.11 -5.20
CA TYR A 25 -0.09 2.91 -5.88
C TYR A 25 -0.47 4.15 -6.70
N LEU A 26 -1.26 3.95 -7.74
CA LEU A 26 -1.76 5.04 -8.56
C LEU A 26 -2.72 5.91 -7.74
N LYS A 27 -2.54 7.23 -7.82
CA LYS A 27 -3.49 8.16 -7.22
C LYS A 27 -4.83 8.00 -7.91
N GLY A 28 -5.91 7.90 -7.14
CA GLY A 28 -7.26 7.80 -7.70
C GLY A 28 -7.66 8.98 -8.59
N THR A 29 -7.03 10.15 -8.38
CA THR A 29 -7.21 11.35 -9.21
C THR A 29 -6.42 11.33 -10.53
N SER A 30 -5.40 10.49 -10.65
CA SER A 30 -4.55 10.42 -11.85
C SER A 30 -5.32 9.90 -13.07
N GLN A 31 -4.97 10.38 -14.25
CA GLN A 31 -5.59 9.90 -15.50
C GLN A 31 -5.32 8.41 -15.70
N LEU A 32 -4.11 7.94 -15.37
CA LEU A 32 -3.73 6.54 -15.52
C LEU A 32 -4.56 5.61 -14.61
N ALA A 33 -4.87 6.02 -13.37
CA ALA A 33 -5.77 5.25 -12.50
C ALA A 33 -7.16 5.06 -13.12
N LYS A 34 -7.70 6.13 -13.73
CA LYS A 34 -9.01 6.11 -14.40
C LYS A 34 -8.99 5.19 -15.63
N VAL A 35 -7.95 5.30 -16.46
CA VAL A 35 -7.79 4.47 -17.66
C VAL A 35 -7.63 2.99 -17.30
N ARG A 36 -6.83 2.68 -16.27
CA ARG A 36 -6.59 1.31 -15.81
C ARG A 36 -7.64 0.75 -14.87
N LYS A 37 -8.67 1.55 -14.52
CA LYS A 37 -9.76 1.16 -13.61
C LYS A 37 -9.23 0.52 -12.32
N VAL A 38 -8.25 1.18 -11.71
CA VAL A 38 -7.56 0.67 -10.52
C VAL A 38 -8.57 0.54 -9.38
N ASP A 39 -8.58 -0.62 -8.74
CA ASP A 39 -9.51 -1.02 -7.66
C ASP A 39 -8.89 -0.85 -6.26
N VAL A 40 -7.70 -0.24 -6.18
CA VAL A 40 -6.94 -0.04 -4.95
C VAL A 40 -6.68 1.44 -4.69
N ASN A 41 -6.77 1.83 -3.42
CA ASN A 41 -6.40 3.15 -2.94
C ASN A 41 -5.80 3.05 -1.52
N ARG A 42 -5.35 4.18 -0.98
CA ARG A 42 -4.75 4.28 0.37
C ARG A 42 -5.58 3.64 1.48
N ASP A 43 -6.89 3.84 1.46
CA ASP A 43 -7.77 3.42 2.55
C ASP A 43 -7.99 1.91 2.49
N ILE A 44 -8.12 1.36 1.28
CA ILE A 44 -8.17 -0.08 1.03
C ILE A 44 -6.85 -0.74 1.45
N ILE A 45 -5.71 -0.16 1.07
CA ILE A 45 -4.38 -0.68 1.45
C ILE A 45 -4.24 -0.66 2.98
N ALA A 46 -4.56 0.46 3.63
CA ALA A 46 -4.44 0.60 5.08
C ALA A 46 -5.37 -0.35 5.84
N GLY A 47 -6.61 -0.52 5.37
CA GLY A 47 -7.58 -1.46 5.96
C GLY A 47 -7.07 -2.90 5.89
N TYR A 48 -6.68 -3.36 4.70
CA TYR A 48 -6.15 -4.72 4.53
C TYR A 48 -4.84 -4.93 5.29
N ALA A 49 -3.96 -3.93 5.32
CA ALA A 49 -2.71 -3.99 6.09
C ALA A 49 -2.96 -4.13 7.59
N LYS A 50 -3.95 -3.42 8.13
CA LYS A 50 -4.35 -3.51 9.53
C LYS A 50 -4.83 -4.91 9.92
N GLU A 51 -5.58 -5.58 9.05
CA GLU A 51 -5.99 -6.99 9.25
C GLU A 51 -4.79 -7.94 9.38
N HIS A 52 -3.63 -7.56 8.83
CA HIS A 52 -2.38 -8.33 8.87
C HIS A 52 -1.39 -7.82 9.94
N GLY A 53 -1.82 -6.92 10.83
CA GLY A 53 -1.02 -6.39 11.93
C GLY A 53 -0.10 -5.23 11.55
N TYR A 54 -0.13 -4.75 10.30
CA TYR A 54 0.64 -3.60 9.87
C TYR A 54 -0.06 -2.29 10.23
N GLN A 55 0.72 -1.25 10.52
CA GLN A 55 0.23 0.10 10.79
C GLN A 55 0.61 1.06 9.66
N ALA A 56 -0.35 1.81 9.12
CA ALA A 56 -0.06 2.90 8.21
C ALA A 56 0.51 4.09 8.99
N VAL A 57 1.73 4.54 8.64
CA VAL A 57 2.49 5.52 9.45
C VAL A 57 2.93 6.76 8.69
N ALA A 58 2.89 6.75 7.36
CA ALA A 58 3.13 7.94 6.54
C ALA A 58 2.57 7.74 5.13
N MET A 59 2.28 8.85 4.46
CA MET A 59 1.90 8.86 3.05
C MET A 59 2.65 9.97 2.35
N VAL A 60 3.15 9.70 1.14
CA VAL A 60 3.84 10.69 0.30
C VAL A 60 3.28 10.67 -1.11
N SER A 61 3.26 11.85 -1.73
CA SER A 61 3.12 11.97 -3.18
C SER A 61 4.48 11.65 -3.80
N VAL A 62 4.57 10.63 -4.65
CA VAL A 62 5.82 10.28 -5.34
C VAL A 62 6.04 11.24 -6.50
N ASP A 63 5.02 11.37 -7.35
CA ASP A 63 4.96 12.31 -8.47
C ASP A 63 3.50 12.71 -8.71
N GLU A 64 3.15 13.28 -9.86
CA GLU A 64 1.77 13.64 -10.23
C GLU A 64 0.81 12.44 -10.36
N THR A 65 1.33 11.24 -10.61
CA THR A 65 0.57 10.02 -10.92
C THR A 65 0.52 9.03 -9.75
N TRP A 66 1.57 8.95 -8.95
CA TRP A 66 1.78 7.92 -7.94
C TRP A 66 1.84 8.49 -6.52
N SER A 67 1.30 7.72 -5.58
CA SER A 67 1.48 7.93 -4.14
C SER A 67 2.11 6.68 -3.53
N ALA A 68 2.75 6.84 -2.37
CA ALA A 68 3.24 5.72 -1.58
C ALA A 68 2.71 5.79 -0.15
N LEU A 69 2.30 4.64 0.38
CA LEU A 69 1.90 4.45 1.77
C LEU A 69 3.00 3.67 2.50
N ARG A 70 3.52 4.24 3.60
CA ARG A 70 4.46 3.55 4.48
C ARG A 70 3.69 2.75 5.52
N LEU A 71 3.99 1.46 5.59
CA LEU A 71 3.51 0.55 6.60
C LEU A 71 4.64 0.20 7.57
N LYS A 72 4.29 0.06 8.84
CA LYS A 72 5.16 -0.47 9.89
C LYS A 72 4.67 -1.88 10.24
N ALA A 73 5.58 -2.85 10.21
CA ALA A 73 5.35 -4.22 10.65
C ALA A 73 5.03 -4.26 12.16
N PRO A 74 4.29 -5.28 12.63
CA PRO A 74 4.04 -5.48 14.05
C PRO A 74 5.35 -5.58 14.86
#